data_AF-A0A850SDV9-F1
#
_entry.id   AF-A0A850SDV9-F1
#
_cell.length_a   1.000
_cell.length_b   1.000
_cell.length_c   1.000
_cell.angle_alpha   90.00
_cell.angle_beta   90.00
_cell.angle_gamma   90.00
#
_symmetry.space_group_name_H-M   'P 1'
#
loop_
_entity.id
_entity.type
_entity.pdbx_description
1 polymer ?
#
loop_
_entity_poly.entity_id
_entity_poly.type
_entity_poly.pdbx_seq_one_letter_code
_entity_poly.pdbx_strand_id
1 'polypeptide(L)'
;PVQNGVVVDERARAGANAWAAGDCANFPSRLYGRRIRLESAPNAIDQAKVAALDMAGKEASYDPVPWFWSDQYDVKLQTVGLSEGADQTVVRGAAGATSRSVWYLKAGRLIAVDSMNDVPAFAIGKKLIAAEASPDPKSLADSARDLKSLVA
;
A
#
# COMPACT_ATOMS: atom_id res chain seq x y z
N PRO A 1 9.68 7.99 -21.88
CA PRO A 1 8.44 8.82 -22.03
C PRO A 1 8.05 9.39 -20.67
N VAL A 2 7.47 10.59 -20.62
CA VAL A 2 6.98 11.21 -19.37
C VAL A 2 5.46 11.10 -19.37
N GLN A 3 4.90 10.41 -18.39
CA GLN A 3 3.45 10.18 -18.26
C GLN A 3 3.03 10.43 -16.81
N ASN A 4 3.07 11.68 -16.35
CA ASN A 4 3.02 12.00 -14.91
C ASN A 4 4.10 11.20 -14.16
N GLY A 5 5.37 11.53 -14.43
CA GLY A 5 6.56 10.83 -13.94
C GLY A 5 7.37 10.16 -15.06
N VAL A 6 8.61 9.78 -14.73
CA VAL A 6 9.52 9.00 -15.56
C VAL A 6 9.03 7.56 -15.59
N VAL A 7 8.65 7.08 -16.77
CA VAL A 7 8.18 5.70 -16.97
C VAL A 7 9.34 4.73 -16.75
N VAL A 8 9.17 3.80 -15.81
CA VAL A 8 10.12 2.72 -15.53
C VAL A 8 9.47 1.33 -15.56
N ASP A 9 10.24 0.29 -15.83
CA ASP A 9 9.80 -1.10 -15.64
C ASP A 9 9.87 -1.54 -14.16
N GLU A 10 9.54 -2.79 -13.88
CA GLU A 10 9.59 -3.40 -12.54
C GLU A 10 11.01 -3.42 -11.95
N ARG A 11 12.06 -3.24 -12.78
CA ARG A 11 13.47 -3.19 -12.35
C ARG A 11 13.97 -1.75 -12.19
N ALA A 12 13.04 -0.78 -12.18
CA ALA A 12 13.31 0.66 -12.12
C ALA A 12 14.08 1.23 -13.35
N ARG A 13 14.10 0.52 -14.49
CA ARG A 13 14.78 0.97 -15.70
C ARG A 13 13.91 1.94 -16.49
N ALA A 14 14.48 3.10 -16.82
CA ALA A 14 13.91 4.09 -17.74
C ALA A 14 14.46 3.98 -19.18
N GLY A 15 15.46 3.10 -19.39
CA GLY A 15 16.14 2.88 -20.67
C GLY A 15 17.34 1.92 -20.50
N ALA A 16 18.16 1.77 -21.54
CA ALA A 16 19.25 0.78 -21.55
C ALA A 16 20.30 0.95 -20.44
N ASN A 17 20.60 2.18 -20.04
CA ASN A 17 21.55 2.53 -18.98
C ASN A 17 21.02 3.71 -18.15
N ALA A 18 19.71 3.74 -17.91
CA ALA A 18 19.05 4.82 -17.17
C ALA A 18 18.01 4.24 -16.22
N TRP A 19 17.93 4.80 -15.02
CA TRP A 19 17.00 4.41 -13.96
C TRP A 19 16.33 5.64 -13.37
N ALA A 20 15.13 5.44 -12.82
CA ALA A 20 14.46 6.44 -11.98
C ALA A 20 13.81 5.74 -10.78
N ALA A 21 13.83 6.40 -9.63
CA ALA A 21 13.30 5.87 -8.38
C ALA A 21 12.72 7.01 -7.52
N GLY A 22 11.79 6.66 -6.65
CA GLY A 22 11.09 7.60 -5.77
C GLY A 22 9.97 8.36 -6.46
N ASP A 23 9.74 9.58 -6.00
CA ASP A 23 8.54 10.37 -6.31
C ASP A 23 8.36 10.67 -7.80
N CYS A 24 9.45 10.70 -8.56
CA CYS A 24 9.42 10.94 -9.99
C CYS A 24 9.09 9.69 -10.82
N ALA A 25 9.18 8.49 -10.25
CA ALA A 25 9.07 7.24 -10.99
C ALA A 25 7.61 6.79 -11.15
N ASN A 26 7.21 6.58 -12.39
CA ASN A 26 5.94 5.99 -12.77
C ASN A 26 6.19 4.52 -13.16
N PHE A 27 5.65 3.58 -12.40
CA PHE A 27 5.96 2.15 -12.49
C PHE A 27 4.66 1.30 -12.60
N PRO A 28 4.70 0.11 -13.21
CA PRO A 28 3.55 -0.79 -13.24
C PRO A 28 3.28 -1.36 -11.84
N SER A 29 2.01 -1.41 -11.43
CA SER A 29 1.60 -2.14 -10.23
C SER A 29 0.68 -3.29 -10.60
N ARG A 30 1.12 -4.51 -10.26
CA ARG A 30 0.34 -5.73 -10.48
C ARG A 30 -0.92 -5.74 -9.63
N LEU A 31 -0.80 -5.35 -8.35
CA LEU A 31 -1.92 -5.32 -7.39
C LEU A 31 -3.07 -4.44 -7.88
N TYR A 32 -2.79 -3.31 -8.54
CA TYR A 32 -3.81 -2.36 -9.01
C TYR A 32 -4.08 -2.44 -10.51
N GLY A 33 -3.38 -3.32 -11.25
CA GLY A 33 -3.58 -3.50 -12.70
C GLY A 33 -3.35 -2.24 -13.53
N ARG A 34 -2.56 -1.28 -13.03
CA ARG A 34 -2.30 0.01 -13.67
C ARG A 34 -0.92 0.53 -13.29
N ARG A 35 -0.46 1.54 -14.03
CA ARG A 35 0.75 2.29 -13.65
C ARG A 35 0.43 3.29 -12.54
N ILE A 36 1.33 3.44 -11.59
CA ILE A 36 1.20 4.34 -10.46
C ILE A 36 2.49 5.13 -10.23
N ARG A 37 2.36 6.24 -9.47
CA ARG A 37 3.45 7.06 -8.97
C ARG A 37 3.18 7.34 -7.49
N LEU A 38 4.18 7.15 -6.64
CA LEU A 38 4.01 7.23 -5.19
C LEU A 38 4.97 8.27 -4.60
N GLU A 39 4.46 9.14 -3.74
CA GLU A 39 5.22 10.16 -3.03
C GLU A 39 5.34 9.76 -1.56
N SER A 40 6.23 8.81 -1.26
CA SER A 40 6.40 8.31 0.10
C SER A 40 7.82 7.82 0.36
N ALA A 41 8.27 7.96 1.61
CA ALA A 41 9.59 7.50 2.02
C ALA A 41 9.79 5.98 1.78
N PRO A 42 8.84 5.07 2.12
CA PRO A 42 9.01 3.65 1.81
C PRO A 42 9.13 3.37 0.30
N ASN A 43 8.36 4.08 -0.54
CA ASN A 43 8.48 3.95 -1.99
C ASN A 43 9.90 4.31 -2.48
N ALA A 44 10.39 5.47 -2.07
CA ALA A 44 11.72 5.95 -2.48
C ALA A 44 12.83 5.00 -2.04
N ILE A 45 12.79 4.53 -0.79
CA ILE A 45 13.78 3.62 -0.24
C ILE A 45 13.79 2.29 -0.98
N ASP A 46 12.62 1.68 -1.20
CA ASP A 46 12.55 0.35 -1.79
C ASP A 46 12.82 0.36 -3.30
N GLN A 47 12.39 1.39 -4.04
CA GLN A 47 12.79 1.56 -5.44
C GLN A 47 14.28 1.81 -5.61
N ALA A 48 14.90 2.60 -4.72
CA ALA A 48 16.33 2.86 -4.78
C ALA A 48 17.15 1.57 -4.60
N LYS A 49 16.70 0.65 -3.73
CA LYS A 49 17.32 -0.68 -3.57
C LYS A 49 17.21 -1.50 -4.86
N VAL A 50 16.04 -1.52 -5.49
CA VAL A 50 15.84 -2.26 -6.76
C VAL A 50 16.71 -1.70 -7.87
N ALA A 51 16.74 -0.38 -8.04
CA ALA A 51 17.61 0.28 -9.02
C ALA A 51 19.10 -0.03 -8.77
N ALA A 52 19.56 0.06 -7.52
CA ALA A 52 20.95 -0.22 -7.18
C ALA A 52 21.33 -1.70 -7.40
N LEU A 53 20.44 -2.65 -7.07
CA LEU A 53 20.66 -4.07 -7.34
C LEU A 53 20.74 -4.34 -8.85
N ASP A 54 19.86 -3.73 -9.63
CA ASP A 54 19.83 -3.88 -11.08
C ASP A 54 21.10 -3.31 -11.74
N MET A 55 21.55 -2.12 -11.32
CA MET A 55 22.83 -1.53 -11.74
C MET A 55 24.02 -2.42 -11.41
N ALA A 56 23.96 -3.17 -10.30
CA ALA A 56 24.98 -4.11 -9.88
C ALA A 56 24.86 -5.50 -10.55
N GLY A 57 23.98 -5.66 -11.55
CA GLY A 57 23.77 -6.91 -12.27
C GLY A 57 23.01 -7.98 -11.48
N LYS A 58 22.34 -7.60 -10.39
CA LYS A 58 21.51 -8.49 -9.57
C LYS A 58 20.04 -8.33 -9.94
N GLU A 59 19.33 -9.44 -10.02
CA GLU A 59 17.90 -9.40 -10.32
C GLU A 59 17.10 -8.99 -9.08
N ALA A 60 16.27 -7.95 -9.24
CA ALA A 60 15.32 -7.48 -8.25
C ALA A 60 14.13 -6.82 -8.96
N SER A 61 12.93 -7.00 -8.42
CA SER A 61 11.70 -6.40 -8.95
C SER A 61 10.98 -5.59 -7.87
N TYR A 62 10.39 -4.47 -8.28
CA TYR A 62 9.60 -3.58 -7.45
C TYR A 62 8.09 -3.79 -7.70
N ASP A 63 7.43 -4.53 -6.81
CA ASP A 63 5.96 -4.69 -6.78
C ASP A 63 5.48 -4.58 -5.33
N PRO A 64 5.45 -3.37 -4.74
CA PRO A 64 5.12 -3.18 -3.34
C PRO A 64 3.62 -3.28 -3.08
N VAL A 65 3.24 -3.53 -1.82
CA VAL A 65 2.00 -2.96 -1.27
C VAL A 65 2.32 -1.52 -0.85
N PRO A 66 1.77 -0.48 -1.51
CA PRO A 66 2.02 0.91 -1.15
C PRO A 66 1.65 1.16 0.30
N TRP A 67 2.44 1.96 1.01
CA TRP A 67 2.08 2.39 2.35
C TRP A 67 2.84 3.66 2.72
N PHE A 68 2.26 4.45 3.62
CA PHE A 68 2.91 5.61 4.23
C PHE A 68 2.32 5.87 5.61
N TRP A 69 2.84 6.89 6.28
CA TRP A 69 2.31 7.32 7.57
C TRP A 69 2.31 8.85 7.65
N SER A 70 1.52 9.35 8.60
CA SER A 70 1.51 10.74 9.01
C SER A 70 1.38 10.76 10.53
N ASP A 71 2.11 11.66 11.18
CA ASP A 71 1.97 11.92 12.61
C ASP A 71 1.31 13.29 12.77
N GLN A 72 0.15 13.32 13.43
CA GLN A 72 -0.61 14.54 13.69
C GLN A 72 -0.99 14.57 15.17
N TYR A 73 -0.42 15.50 15.94
CA TYR A 73 -0.57 15.52 17.39
C TYR A 73 -0.16 14.19 18.03
N ASP A 74 -1.01 13.62 18.88
CA ASP A 74 -0.87 12.30 19.52
C ASP A 74 -1.43 11.16 18.66
N VAL A 75 -1.78 11.44 17.40
CA VAL A 75 -2.37 10.48 16.47
C VAL A 75 -1.37 10.01 15.43
N LYS A 76 -1.10 8.70 15.44
CA LYS A 76 -0.36 8.01 14.40
C LYS A 76 -1.32 7.51 13.33
N LEU A 77 -1.21 8.07 12.14
CA LEU A 77 -1.99 7.67 10.96
C LEU A 77 -1.11 6.79 10.07
N GLN A 78 -1.60 5.61 9.69
CA GLN A 78 -0.89 4.74 8.76
C GLN A 78 -1.85 4.23 7.69
N THR A 79 -1.47 4.44 6.44
CA THR A 79 -2.24 4.02 5.25
C THR A 79 -1.50 2.89 4.55
N VAL A 80 -2.25 1.87 4.15
CA VAL A 80 -1.77 0.75 3.34
C VAL A 80 -2.67 0.63 2.12
N GLY A 81 -2.07 0.47 0.95
CA GLY A 81 -2.75 0.36 -0.33
C GLY A 81 -3.21 1.70 -0.89
N LEU A 82 -4.05 1.64 -1.93
CA LEU A 82 -4.59 2.81 -2.63
C LEU A 82 -6.11 2.69 -2.66
N SER A 83 -6.81 3.63 -2.02
CA SER A 83 -8.27 3.65 -1.89
C SER A 83 -9.01 4.10 -3.15
N GLU A 84 -8.28 4.57 -4.17
CA GLU A 84 -8.86 5.07 -5.42
C GLU A 84 -9.74 4.01 -6.10
N GLY A 85 -11.02 4.37 -6.30
CA GLY A 85 -12.02 3.51 -6.92
C GLY A 85 -12.66 2.48 -5.98
N ALA A 86 -12.47 2.59 -4.67
CA ALA A 86 -13.27 1.87 -3.69
C ALA A 86 -14.77 2.19 -3.87
N ASP A 87 -15.61 1.16 -3.78
CA ASP A 87 -17.08 1.26 -3.83
C ASP A 87 -17.73 0.98 -2.46
N GLN A 88 -16.96 0.47 -1.50
CA GLN A 88 -17.40 0.20 -0.14
C GLN A 88 -16.32 0.59 0.86
N THR A 89 -16.76 1.15 2.00
CA THR A 89 -15.92 1.37 3.18
C THR A 89 -16.48 0.62 4.38
N VAL A 90 -15.59 0.04 5.18
CA VAL A 90 -15.90 -0.60 6.45
C VAL A 90 -15.14 0.10 7.55
N VAL A 91 -15.87 0.59 8.54
CA VAL A 91 -15.29 1.22 9.72
C VAL A 91 -15.19 0.19 10.83
N ARG A 92 -14.03 0.10 11.47
CA ARG A 92 -13.78 -0.68 12.67
C ARG A 92 -13.39 0.26 13.82
N GLY A 93 -14.03 0.10 14.97
CA GLY A 93 -13.89 0.98 16.13
C GLY A 93 -15.01 2.01 16.24
N ALA A 94 -15.32 2.42 17.47
CA ALA A 94 -16.41 3.34 17.77
C ALA A 94 -16.09 4.80 17.37
N ALA A 95 -17.13 5.62 17.22
CA ALA A 95 -16.96 7.06 17.10
C ALA A 95 -16.31 7.64 18.37
N GLY A 96 -15.29 8.48 18.22
CA GLY A 96 -14.53 9.05 19.34
C GLY A 96 -13.50 8.12 19.99
N ALA A 97 -13.35 6.88 19.50
CA ALA A 97 -12.28 6.00 19.96
C ALA A 97 -10.90 6.54 19.52
N THR A 98 -9.90 6.38 20.38
CA THR A 98 -8.51 6.77 20.08
C THR A 98 -7.86 5.86 19.03
N SER A 99 -8.36 4.63 18.90
CA SER A 99 -7.94 3.64 17.92
C SER A 99 -9.10 3.30 16.98
N ARG A 100 -8.87 3.39 15.67
CA ARG A 100 -9.88 3.18 14.62
C ARG A 100 -9.23 2.80 13.30
N SER A 101 -9.94 2.06 12.45
CA SER A 101 -9.52 1.81 11.07
C SER A 101 -10.67 1.90 10.06
N VAL A 102 -10.32 2.26 8.83
CA VAL A 102 -11.22 2.31 7.67
C VAL A 102 -10.66 1.39 6.60
N TRP A 103 -11.46 0.43 6.17
CA TRP A 103 -11.08 -0.60 5.21
C TRP A 103 -11.83 -0.32 3.91
N TYR A 104 -11.11 -0.24 2.81
CA TYR A 104 -11.63 0.14 1.51
C TYR A 104 -11.71 -1.09 0.60
N LEU A 105 -12.91 -1.37 0.11
CA LEU A 105 -13.15 -2.47 -0.82
C LEU A 105 -13.58 -1.94 -2.18
N LYS A 106 -13.23 -2.69 -3.22
CA LYS A 106 -13.69 -2.51 -4.60
C LYS A 106 -14.19 -3.84 -5.13
N ALA A 107 -15.47 -3.92 -5.46
CA ALA A 107 -16.13 -5.16 -5.89
C ALA A 107 -15.83 -6.34 -4.94
N GLY A 108 -15.86 -6.07 -3.63
CA GLY A 108 -15.57 -7.06 -2.58
C GLY A 108 -14.08 -7.37 -2.34
N ARG A 109 -13.16 -6.81 -3.13
CA ARG A 109 -11.70 -6.96 -2.91
C ARG A 109 -11.19 -5.88 -1.96
N LEU A 110 -10.43 -6.24 -0.93
CA LEU A 110 -9.74 -5.28 -0.07
C LEU A 110 -8.59 -4.62 -0.84
N ILE A 111 -8.63 -3.28 -0.98
CA ILE A 111 -7.63 -2.52 -1.75
C ILE A 111 -6.83 -1.51 -0.92
N ALA A 112 -7.36 -1.08 0.23
CA ALA A 112 -6.64 -0.18 1.12
C ALA A 112 -7.16 -0.25 2.56
N VAL A 113 -6.33 0.23 3.50
CA VAL A 113 -6.68 0.42 4.91
C VAL A 113 -6.04 1.73 5.39
N ASP A 114 -6.85 2.59 6.00
CA ASP A 114 -6.36 3.68 6.84
C ASP A 114 -6.52 3.29 8.30
N SER A 115 -5.48 3.50 9.09
CA SER A 115 -5.46 3.19 10.53
C SER A 115 -5.06 4.43 11.32
N MET A 116 -5.76 4.65 12.42
CA MET A 116 -5.57 5.73 13.36
C MET A 116 -5.28 5.09 14.72
N ASN A 117 -4.01 5.14 15.17
CA ASN A 117 -3.54 4.42 16.36
C ASN A 117 -3.96 2.94 16.41
N ASP A 118 -4.15 2.29 15.26
CA ASP A 118 -4.59 0.90 15.12
C ASP A 118 -3.48 0.11 14.41
N VAL A 119 -2.40 -0.16 15.16
CA VAL A 119 -1.24 -0.91 14.68
C VAL A 119 -1.62 -2.31 14.17
N PRO A 120 -2.54 -3.07 14.82
CA PRO A 120 -3.03 -4.32 14.27
C PRO A 120 -3.68 -4.17 12.88
N ALA A 121 -4.56 -3.18 12.67
CA ALA A 121 -5.17 -2.97 11.36
C ALA A 121 -4.15 -2.65 10.27
N PHE A 122 -3.15 -1.82 10.55
CA PHE A 122 -2.04 -1.57 9.61
C PHE A 122 -1.32 -2.87 9.24
N ALA A 123 -0.88 -3.65 10.24
CA ALA A 123 -0.07 -4.84 10.02
C ALA A 123 -0.86 -5.95 9.29
N ILE A 124 -2.12 -6.15 9.67
CA ILE A 124 -3.00 -7.16 9.08
C ILE A 124 -3.48 -6.72 7.69
N GLY A 125 -3.87 -5.46 7.52
CA GLY A 125 -4.23 -4.90 6.21
C GLY A 125 -3.12 -5.08 5.18
N LYS A 126 -1.86 -4.84 5.56
CA LYS A 126 -0.70 -5.08 4.69
C LYS A 126 -0.54 -6.53 4.28
N LYS A 127 -0.75 -7.48 5.19
CA LYS A 127 -0.70 -8.92 4.87
C LYS A 127 -1.84 -9.34 3.95
N LEU A 128 -3.06 -8.91 4.25
CA LEU A 128 -4.24 -9.25 3.46
C LEU A 128 -4.14 -8.71 2.03
N ILE A 129 -3.75 -7.44 1.86
CA ILE A 129 -3.60 -6.83 0.55
C ILE A 129 -2.47 -7.51 -0.24
N ALA A 130 -1.34 -7.82 0.41
CA ALA A 130 -0.24 -8.56 -0.24
C ALA A 130 -0.66 -9.95 -0.72
N ALA A 131 -1.50 -10.65 0.06
CA ALA A 131 -2.03 -11.96 -0.26
C ALA A 131 -3.28 -11.91 -1.17
N GLU A 132 -3.75 -10.70 -1.53
CA GLU A 132 -5.01 -10.47 -2.25
C GLU A 132 -6.23 -11.12 -1.57
N ALA A 133 -6.15 -11.30 -0.25
CA ALA A 133 -7.20 -11.86 0.57
C ALA A 133 -8.19 -10.77 0.99
N SER A 134 -9.48 -11.09 0.90
CA SER A 134 -10.56 -10.14 1.19
C SER A 134 -11.55 -10.74 2.18
N PRO A 135 -11.32 -10.56 3.50
CA PRO A 135 -12.25 -11.03 4.51
C PRO A 135 -13.64 -10.41 4.35
N ASP A 136 -14.66 -11.11 4.84
CA ASP A 136 -16.03 -10.61 4.83
C ASP A 136 -16.13 -9.23 5.53
N PRO A 137 -16.82 -8.24 4.93
CA PRO A 137 -16.97 -6.91 5.50
C PRO A 137 -17.52 -6.87 6.94
N LYS A 138 -18.41 -7.78 7.32
CA LYS A 138 -18.93 -7.81 8.70
C LYS A 138 -17.85 -8.27 9.68
N SER A 139 -17.01 -9.21 9.26
CA SER A 139 -15.87 -9.66 10.06
C SER A 139 -14.82 -8.55 10.27
N LEU A 140 -14.62 -7.69 9.28
CA LEU A 140 -13.75 -6.51 9.40
C LEU A 140 -14.31 -5.47 10.39
N ALA A 141 -15.62 -5.24 10.35
CA ALA A 141 -16.31 -4.28 11.23
C ALA A 141 -16.36 -4.72 12.70
N ASP A 142 -16.36 -6.03 12.96
CA ASP A 142 -16.53 -6.59 14.30
C ASP A 142 -15.33 -6.34 15.21
N SER A 143 -15.43 -5.29 16.04
CA SER A 143 -14.37 -4.84 16.95
C SER A 143 -14.01 -5.87 18.02
N ALA A 144 -14.86 -6.86 18.30
CA ALA A 144 -14.58 -7.93 19.26
C ALA A 144 -13.71 -9.05 18.68
N ARG A 145 -13.65 -9.16 17.34
CA ARG A 145 -12.86 -10.19 16.66
C ARG A 145 -11.38 -9.85 16.60
N ASP A 146 -10.49 -10.80 16.86
CA ASP A 146 -9.05 -10.61 16.63
C ASP A 146 -8.76 -10.52 15.12
N LEU A 147 -8.20 -9.39 14.68
CA LEU A 147 -7.79 -9.18 13.28
C LEU A 147 -6.77 -10.23 12.80
N LYS A 148 -5.94 -10.79 13.69
CA LYS A 148 -4.99 -11.85 13.31
C LYS A 148 -5.71 -13.10 12.79
N SER A 149 -6.92 -13.38 13.26
CA SER A 149 -7.73 -14.52 12.80
C SER A 149 -8.22 -14.38 11.35
N LEU A 150 -8.05 -13.21 10.74
CA LEU A 150 -8.45 -12.94 9.36
C LEU A 150 -7.34 -13.26 8.35
N VAL A 151 -6.12 -13.48 8.82
CA VAL A 151 -5.00 -13.94 7.99
C VAL A 151 -4.94 -15.46 8.16
N ALA A 152 -5.25 -16.20 7.10
CA ALA A 152 -5.13 -17.66 7.05
C ALA A 152 -3.66 -18.11 7.15
#